data_AF-A0A753BCX6-F1
#
_entry.id   AF-A0A753BCX6-F1
#
_cell.length_a   1.000
_cell.length_b   1.000
_cell.length_c   1.000
_cell.angle_alpha   90.00
_cell.angle_beta   90.00
_cell.angle_gamma   90.00
#
_symmetry.space_group_name_H-M   'P 1'
#
loop_
_entity.id
_entity.type
_entity.pdbx_description
1 polymer ?
#
loop_
_entity_poly.entity_id
_entity_poly.type
_entity_poly.pdbx_seq_one_letter_code
_entity_poly.pdbx_strand_id
1 'polypeptide(L)'
;MIKRTLLLAMLPILVHAEELPAPVKAIEKQGITILKSFEAPGGMKGYLGKYQDMGVTIYLTPDGKHAISGYMYNEKGENLSNALIEKEIYAPAGREMWQKMEKASWILDGKKDAPVVLYVFADPFCPYCKQFWQQARPWVESGKVQLRTLLVGVIKPESPATAAAILAAKDPAKIWHDYEASAGKMKLAVPASIPPAQMKIINQNQQLMDDLGANATPAIYYMNKDNTLQQVVGLPEKAQLDAMMGQP
;
A
#
# COMPACT_ATOMS: atom_id res chain seq x y z
N MET A 1 -20.04 4.46 70.59
CA MET A 1 -19.16 4.19 69.44
C MET A 1 -20.04 3.90 68.22
N ILE A 2 -20.27 4.89 67.34
CA ILE A 2 -21.05 4.70 66.11
C ILE A 2 -20.09 4.97 64.94
N LYS A 3 -19.67 3.91 64.24
CA LYS A 3 -18.83 3.99 63.05
C LYS A 3 -19.72 4.39 61.85
N ARG A 4 -19.48 5.58 61.29
CA ARG A 4 -20.03 6.00 59.99
C ARG A 4 -19.19 5.38 58.89
N THR A 5 -19.77 4.46 58.13
CA THR A 5 -19.16 3.91 56.92
C THR A 5 -19.54 4.80 55.75
N LEU A 6 -18.55 5.48 55.15
CA LEU A 6 -18.73 6.31 53.95
C LEU A 6 -18.75 5.38 52.73
N LEU A 7 -19.86 5.32 52.00
CA LEU A 7 -19.97 4.57 50.75
C LEU A 7 -19.51 5.47 49.60
N LEU A 8 -18.36 5.14 48.99
CA LEU A 8 -17.83 5.84 47.82
C LEU A 8 -18.49 5.24 46.56
N ALA A 9 -19.46 5.95 45.99
CA ALA A 9 -20.09 5.55 44.72
C ALA A 9 -19.17 5.90 43.54
N MET A 10 -18.60 4.89 42.88
CA MET A 10 -17.99 5.06 41.56
C MET A 10 -19.10 5.18 40.51
N LEU A 11 -19.24 6.37 39.91
CA LEU A 11 -20.07 6.54 38.71
C LEU A 11 -19.33 5.98 37.48
N PRO A 12 -19.98 5.13 36.66
CA PRO A 12 -19.42 4.70 35.39
C PRO A 12 -19.43 5.86 34.39
N ILE A 13 -18.27 6.13 33.78
CA ILE A 13 -18.15 7.07 32.66
C ILE A 13 -18.79 6.41 31.43
N LEU A 14 -20.04 6.77 31.14
CA LEU A 14 -20.68 6.41 29.87
C LEU A 14 -20.09 7.28 28.77
N VAL A 15 -19.29 6.67 27.89
CA VAL A 15 -18.85 7.30 26.64
C VAL A 15 -20.07 7.38 25.71
N HIS A 16 -20.69 8.55 25.62
CA HIS A 16 -21.74 8.81 24.62
C HIS A 16 -21.08 9.03 23.25
N ALA A 17 -21.44 8.22 22.27
CA ALA A 17 -21.15 8.51 20.88
C ALA A 17 -21.88 9.82 20.51
N GLU A 18 -21.12 10.85 20.11
CA GLU A 18 -21.68 12.15 19.76
C GLU A 18 -22.65 11.98 18.57
N GLU A 19 -23.93 12.31 18.79
CA GLU A 19 -24.96 12.09 17.79
C GLU A 19 -24.76 13.05 16.60
N LEU A 20 -24.76 12.50 15.36
CA LEU A 20 -24.50 13.31 14.16
C LEU A 20 -25.57 14.41 13.96
N PRO A 21 -25.17 15.64 13.59
CA PRO A 21 -26.10 16.70 13.22
C PRO A 21 -27.03 16.29 12.06
N ALA A 22 -28.26 16.78 12.06
CA ALA A 22 -29.27 16.43 11.05
C ALA A 22 -28.79 16.59 9.59
N PRO A 23 -28.06 17.67 9.21
CA PRO A 23 -27.54 17.81 7.85
C PRO A 23 -26.49 16.74 7.49
N VAL A 24 -25.65 16.34 8.45
CA VAL A 24 -24.63 15.30 8.25
C VAL A 24 -25.29 13.94 8.10
N LYS A 25 -26.31 13.63 8.94
CA LYS A 25 -27.13 12.41 8.79
C LYS A 25 -27.83 12.34 7.43
N ALA A 26 -28.27 13.47 6.87
CA ALA A 26 -28.88 13.50 5.55
C ALA A 26 -27.89 13.13 4.43
N ILE A 27 -26.63 13.57 4.56
CA ILE A 27 -25.55 13.22 3.64
C ILE A 27 -25.12 11.75 3.82
N GLU A 28 -25.06 11.24 5.06
CA GLU A 28 -24.76 9.84 5.37
C GLU A 28 -25.71 8.87 4.62
N LYS A 29 -27.00 9.21 4.55
CA LYS A 29 -28.01 8.45 3.80
C LYS A 29 -27.75 8.34 2.30
N GLN A 30 -26.86 9.14 1.73
CA GLN A 30 -26.43 9.03 0.33
C GLN A 30 -25.36 7.94 0.13
N GLY A 31 -25.08 7.12 1.15
CA GLY A 31 -24.11 6.02 1.08
C GLY A 31 -22.72 6.38 1.59
N ILE A 32 -22.59 7.48 2.34
CA ILE A 32 -21.33 7.86 2.98
C ILE A 32 -21.28 7.24 4.38
N THR A 33 -20.19 6.53 4.70
CA THR A 33 -19.91 6.07 6.07
C THR A 33 -19.01 7.08 6.78
N ILE A 34 -19.47 7.67 7.88
CA ILE A 34 -18.67 8.61 8.67
C ILE A 34 -17.64 7.84 9.50
N LEU A 35 -16.37 8.24 9.41
CA LEU A 35 -15.25 7.64 10.15
C LEU A 35 -14.95 8.41 11.44
N LYS A 36 -14.83 9.75 11.34
CA LYS A 36 -14.51 10.63 12.47
C LYS A 36 -14.80 12.09 12.16
N SER A 37 -14.93 12.91 13.20
CA SER A 37 -14.93 14.37 13.08
C SER A 37 -13.51 14.95 13.09
N PHE A 38 -13.37 16.19 12.61
CA PHE A 38 -12.14 16.99 12.68
C PHE A 38 -12.47 18.49 12.74
N GLU A 39 -11.56 19.29 13.28
CA GLU A 39 -11.71 20.75 13.28
C GLU A 39 -11.44 21.33 11.90
N ALA A 40 -12.32 22.20 11.40
CA ALA A 40 -12.17 22.85 10.11
C ALA A 40 -12.07 24.39 10.26
N PRO A 41 -11.43 25.09 9.31
CA PRO A 41 -11.34 26.55 9.35
C PRO A 41 -12.70 27.25 9.37
N GLY A 42 -12.73 28.52 9.82
CA GLY A 42 -13.94 29.35 9.74
C GLY A 42 -15.07 28.96 10.70
N GLY A 43 -14.75 28.26 11.80
CA GLY A 43 -15.76 27.81 12.78
C GLY A 43 -16.62 26.65 12.28
N MET A 44 -16.17 25.93 11.26
CA MET A 44 -16.84 24.74 10.74
C MET A 44 -16.38 23.49 11.48
N LYS A 45 -17.28 22.51 11.62
CA LYS A 45 -16.93 21.15 12.09
C LYS A 45 -16.85 20.22 10.88
N GLY A 46 -15.72 19.57 10.69
CA GLY A 46 -15.49 18.62 9.61
C GLY A 46 -15.85 17.19 10.01
N TYR A 47 -16.25 16.39 9.02
CA TYR A 47 -16.48 14.95 9.14
C TYR A 47 -15.79 14.25 7.97
N LEU A 48 -14.88 13.34 8.30
CA LEU A 48 -14.20 12.47 7.35
C LEU A 48 -15.01 11.19 7.19
N GLY A 49 -15.22 10.76 5.95
CA GLY A 49 -15.98 9.55 5.64
C GLY A 49 -15.42 8.78 4.46
N LYS A 50 -16.12 7.71 4.09
CA LYS A 50 -15.91 6.95 2.85
C LYS A 50 -17.19 6.84 2.04
N TYR A 51 -17.06 6.94 0.72
CA TYR A 51 -18.08 6.60 -0.27
C TYR A 51 -17.47 5.62 -1.27
N GLN A 52 -18.02 4.41 -1.38
CA GLN A 52 -17.46 3.35 -2.25
C GLN A 52 -15.93 3.18 -2.08
N ASP A 53 -15.47 3.11 -0.82
CA ASP A 53 -14.07 3.08 -0.40
C ASP A 53 -13.19 4.30 -0.73
N MET A 54 -13.73 5.33 -1.40
CA MET A 54 -13.06 6.61 -1.60
C MET A 54 -13.27 7.54 -0.40
N GLY A 55 -12.21 8.22 0.03
CA GLY A 55 -12.30 9.20 1.11
C GLY A 55 -13.11 10.43 0.69
N VAL A 56 -13.94 10.94 1.61
CA VAL A 56 -14.75 12.13 1.41
C VAL A 56 -14.73 13.02 2.64
N THR A 57 -14.94 14.32 2.45
CA THR A 57 -15.07 15.30 3.54
C THR A 57 -16.41 16.01 3.50
N ILE A 58 -17.00 16.18 4.68
CA ILE A 58 -18.23 16.94 4.91
C ILE A 58 -17.92 18.05 5.90
N TYR A 59 -18.40 19.26 5.63
CA TYR A 59 -18.21 20.44 6.47
C TYR A 59 -19.54 20.96 6.97
N LEU A 60 -19.76 20.92 8.28
CA LEU A 60 -20.91 21.54 8.94
C LEU A 60 -20.68 23.05 9.02
N THR A 61 -21.63 23.83 8.53
CA THR A 61 -21.57 25.29 8.57
C THR A 61 -21.67 25.83 10.00
N PRO A 62 -21.19 27.05 10.29
CA PRO A 62 -21.16 27.60 11.65
C PRO A 62 -22.53 27.73 12.33
N ASP A 63 -23.62 27.76 11.55
CA ASP A 63 -24.99 27.78 12.07
C ASP A 63 -25.49 26.41 12.58
N GLY A 64 -24.74 25.33 12.33
CA GLY A 64 -25.11 23.95 12.65
C GLY A 64 -26.30 23.38 11.87
N LYS A 65 -26.83 24.13 10.89
CA LYS A 65 -28.07 23.80 10.15
C LYS A 65 -27.83 23.35 8.72
N HIS A 66 -26.63 23.54 8.19
CA HIS A 66 -26.26 23.09 6.85
C HIS A 66 -24.95 22.29 6.89
N ALA A 67 -24.77 21.44 5.88
CA ALA A 67 -23.52 20.73 5.66
C ALA A 67 -23.19 20.70 4.17
N ILE A 68 -21.90 20.78 3.87
CA ILE A 68 -21.35 20.78 2.51
C ILE A 68 -20.53 19.51 2.36
N SER A 69 -20.94 18.62 1.46
CA SER A 69 -20.08 17.51 1.00
C SER A 69 -19.24 18.02 -0.17
N GLY A 70 -17.91 18.00 -0.04
CA GLY A 70 -17.04 18.54 -1.07
C GLY A 70 -15.59 18.74 -0.63
N TYR A 71 -14.83 19.42 -1.47
CA TYR A 71 -13.40 19.69 -1.27
C TYR A 71 -13.16 21.15 -0.85
N MET A 72 -12.32 21.35 0.16
CA MET A 72 -11.91 22.65 0.67
C MET A 72 -10.52 23.00 0.17
N TYR A 73 -10.39 24.22 -0.33
CA TYR A 73 -9.12 24.79 -0.78
C TYR A 73 -8.74 25.97 0.10
N ASN A 74 -7.43 26.19 0.27
CA ASN A 74 -6.92 27.41 0.87
C ASN A 74 -6.54 28.46 -0.18
N GLU A 75 -6.10 29.64 0.27
CA GLU A 75 -5.69 30.76 -0.58
C GLU A 75 -4.52 30.45 -1.53
N LYS A 76 -3.74 29.40 -1.25
CA LYS A 76 -2.63 28.94 -2.09
C LYS A 76 -3.09 28.00 -3.21
N GLY A 77 -4.37 27.66 -3.25
CA GLY A 77 -4.92 26.66 -4.16
C GLY A 77 -4.63 25.21 -3.73
N GLU A 78 -4.22 24.97 -2.48
CA GLU A 78 -4.00 23.62 -1.97
C GLU A 78 -5.34 22.97 -1.59
N ASN A 79 -5.58 21.74 -2.04
CA ASN A 79 -6.76 20.96 -1.67
C ASN A 79 -6.56 20.32 -0.28
N LEU A 80 -7.08 20.97 0.76
CA LEU A 80 -6.96 20.53 2.15
C LEU A 80 -7.71 19.23 2.42
N SER A 81 -8.82 18.99 1.72
CA SER A 81 -9.59 17.77 1.83
C SER A 81 -8.80 16.56 1.35
N ASN A 82 -8.17 16.65 0.18
CA ASN A 82 -7.34 15.58 -0.35
C ASN A 82 -6.16 15.30 0.59
N ALA A 83 -5.45 16.34 1.04
CA ALA A 83 -4.36 16.17 1.99
C ALA A 83 -4.80 15.46 3.28
N LEU A 84 -5.99 15.77 3.80
CA LEU A 84 -6.56 15.10 4.96
C LEU A 84 -6.93 13.64 4.66
N ILE A 85 -7.60 13.38 3.54
CA ILE A 85 -7.99 12.04 3.09
C ILE A 85 -6.75 11.16 2.91
N GLU A 86 -5.72 11.67 2.22
CA GLU A 86 -4.45 10.99 2.02
C GLU A 86 -3.80 10.65 3.35
N LYS A 87 -3.69 11.62 4.26
CA LYS A 87 -3.05 11.44 5.56
C LYS A 87 -3.79 10.45 6.46
N GLU A 88 -5.11 10.50 6.49
CA GLU A 88 -5.93 9.83 7.51
C GLU A 88 -6.54 8.51 7.02
N ILE A 89 -6.69 8.32 5.71
CA ILE A 89 -7.27 7.09 5.12
C ILE A 89 -6.20 6.30 4.36
N TYR A 90 -5.55 6.92 3.38
CA TYR A 90 -4.68 6.19 2.46
C TYR A 90 -3.29 5.90 3.02
N ALA A 91 -2.68 6.85 3.74
CA ALA A 91 -1.35 6.67 4.30
C ALA A 91 -1.28 5.56 5.37
N PRO A 92 -2.24 5.42 6.32
CA PRO A 92 -2.25 4.30 7.25
C PRO A 92 -2.37 2.94 6.57
N ALA A 93 -3.30 2.80 5.62
CA ALA A 93 -3.48 1.56 4.86
C ALA A 93 -2.25 1.24 4.01
N GLY A 94 -1.69 2.23 3.33
CA GLY A 94 -0.47 2.10 2.55
C GLY A 94 0.73 1.69 3.41
N ARG A 95 0.90 2.27 4.61
CA ARG A 95 1.93 1.87 5.57
C ARG A 95 1.76 0.44 6.06
N GLU A 96 0.53 0.00 6.32
CA GLU A 96 0.26 -1.38 6.70
C GLU A 96 0.69 -2.35 5.60
N MET A 97 0.29 -2.10 4.35
CA MET A 97 0.67 -2.96 3.23
C MET A 97 2.17 -2.92 2.95
N TRP A 98 2.81 -1.76 3.11
CA TRP A 98 4.26 -1.64 3.03
C TRP A 98 4.98 -2.51 4.06
N GLN A 99 4.51 -2.51 5.30
CA GLN A 99 5.05 -3.39 6.35
C GLN A 99 4.81 -4.86 6.04
N LYS A 100 3.67 -5.22 5.42
CA LYS A 100 3.42 -6.60 4.97
C LYS A 100 4.42 -7.02 3.89
N MET A 101 4.68 -6.17 2.90
CA MET A 101 5.70 -6.43 1.87
C MET A 101 7.11 -6.51 2.47
N GLU A 102 7.43 -5.65 3.44
CA GLU A 102 8.72 -5.67 4.13
C GLU A 102 8.97 -6.97 4.88
N LYS A 103 7.94 -7.51 5.53
CA LYS A 103 7.99 -8.78 6.27
C LYS A 103 7.85 -10.02 5.39
N ALA A 104 7.47 -9.86 4.13
CA ALA A 104 7.33 -10.97 3.19
C ALA A 104 8.69 -11.54 2.80
N SER A 105 8.68 -12.70 2.13
CA SER A 105 9.89 -13.29 1.55
C SER A 105 10.14 -12.68 0.17
N TRP A 106 11.06 -11.73 0.12
CA TRP A 106 11.51 -11.05 -1.09
C TRP A 106 12.98 -11.35 -1.41
N ILE A 107 13.34 -11.15 -2.68
CA ILE A 107 14.69 -11.28 -3.21
C ILE A 107 15.27 -9.88 -3.42
N LEU A 108 16.45 -9.61 -2.89
CA LEU A 108 17.15 -8.33 -3.07
C LEU A 108 17.81 -8.24 -4.45
N ASP A 109 17.68 -7.08 -5.10
CA ASP A 109 18.48 -6.66 -6.24
C ASP A 109 18.95 -5.21 -6.03
N GLY A 110 20.27 -5.01 -6.01
CA GLY A 110 20.91 -3.75 -5.63
C GLY A 110 21.56 -3.75 -4.26
N LYS A 111 21.92 -2.56 -3.77
CA LYS A 111 22.54 -2.40 -2.45
C LYS A 111 21.48 -2.39 -1.35
N LYS A 112 21.73 -3.10 -0.25
CA LYS A 112 20.80 -3.20 0.89
C LYS A 112 20.50 -1.85 1.55
N ASP A 113 21.43 -0.90 1.47
CA ASP A 113 21.37 0.45 2.01
C ASP A 113 20.94 1.52 0.98
N ALA A 114 20.55 1.11 -0.24
CA ALA A 114 20.02 2.04 -1.22
C ALA A 114 18.75 2.74 -0.66
N PRO A 115 18.66 4.07 -0.72
CA PRO A 115 17.60 4.82 -0.04
C PRO A 115 16.21 4.54 -0.63
N VAL A 116 16.13 4.36 -1.94
CA VAL A 116 14.86 4.14 -2.63
C VAL A 116 14.56 2.64 -2.69
N VAL A 117 13.44 2.25 -2.09
CA VAL A 117 12.97 0.86 -2.07
C VAL A 117 11.77 0.70 -3.00
N LEU A 118 11.82 -0.28 -3.89
CA LEU A 118 10.67 -0.70 -4.70
C LEU A 118 10.36 -2.17 -4.39
N TYR A 119 9.11 -2.48 -4.07
CA TYR A 119 8.63 -3.87 -4.05
C TYR A 119 8.08 -4.24 -5.42
N VAL A 120 8.41 -5.42 -5.91
CA VAL A 120 8.04 -5.86 -7.25
C VAL A 120 7.48 -7.26 -7.19
N PHE A 121 6.18 -7.43 -7.47
CA PHE A 121 5.64 -8.76 -7.74
C PHE A 121 5.96 -9.14 -9.18
N ALA A 122 6.71 -10.22 -9.35
CA ALA A 122 7.21 -10.66 -10.65
C ALA A 122 6.97 -12.14 -10.87
N ASP A 123 6.67 -12.50 -12.12
CA ASP A 123 6.52 -13.88 -12.56
C ASP A 123 7.71 -14.26 -13.48
N PRO A 124 8.28 -15.48 -13.38
CA PRO A 124 9.40 -15.90 -14.21
C PRO A 124 9.14 -15.84 -15.73
N PHE A 125 7.90 -15.92 -16.19
CA PHE A 125 7.53 -15.90 -17.60
C PHE A 125 6.96 -14.55 -18.07
N CYS A 126 7.11 -13.51 -17.26
CA CYS A 126 6.69 -12.15 -17.56
C CYS A 126 7.73 -11.39 -18.40
N PRO A 127 7.41 -10.96 -19.64
CA PRO A 127 8.33 -10.16 -20.47
C PRO A 127 8.53 -8.75 -19.92
N TYR A 128 7.48 -8.11 -19.41
CA TYR A 128 7.57 -6.75 -18.86
C TYR A 128 8.36 -6.67 -17.56
N CYS A 129 8.43 -7.76 -16.79
CA CYS A 129 9.25 -7.85 -15.59
C CYS A 129 10.73 -7.73 -15.95
N LYS A 130 11.15 -8.43 -17.01
CA LYS A 130 12.52 -8.38 -17.55
C LYS A 130 12.86 -7.02 -18.13
N GLN A 131 11.92 -6.42 -18.86
CA GLN A 131 12.09 -5.08 -19.42
C GLN A 131 12.19 -4.01 -18.32
N PHE A 132 11.35 -4.07 -17.29
CA PHE A 132 11.44 -3.20 -16.13
C PHE A 132 12.76 -3.41 -15.37
N TRP A 133 13.16 -4.66 -15.14
CA TRP A 133 14.44 -5.00 -14.52
C TRP A 133 15.61 -4.34 -15.28
N GLN A 134 15.58 -4.38 -16.61
CA GLN A 134 16.56 -3.74 -17.48
C GLN A 134 16.51 -2.21 -17.38
N GLN A 135 15.31 -1.61 -17.36
CA GLN A 135 15.13 -0.16 -17.19
C GLN A 135 15.68 0.33 -15.85
N ALA A 136 15.58 -0.46 -14.79
CA ALA A 136 16.03 -0.09 -13.45
C ALA A 136 17.56 -0.11 -13.27
N ARG A 137 18.33 -0.75 -14.18
CA ARG A 137 19.79 -0.95 -14.03
C ARG A 137 20.57 0.31 -13.65
N PRO A 138 20.37 1.49 -14.29
CA PRO A 138 21.15 2.68 -13.96
C PRO A 138 21.04 3.13 -12.48
N TRP A 139 19.89 2.90 -11.85
CA TRP A 139 19.66 3.27 -10.45
C TRP A 139 20.08 2.18 -9.47
N VAL A 140 19.85 0.91 -9.83
CA VAL A 140 20.22 -0.24 -9.01
C VAL A 140 21.74 -0.38 -8.93
N GLU A 141 22.43 -0.28 -10.07
CA GLU A 141 23.89 -0.42 -10.15
C GLU A 141 24.63 0.78 -9.52
N SER A 142 24.03 1.98 -9.58
CA SER A 142 24.57 3.15 -8.87
C SER A 142 24.30 3.12 -7.36
N GLY A 143 23.52 2.16 -6.87
CA GLY A 143 23.16 2.02 -5.46
C GLY A 143 22.14 3.04 -4.96
N LYS A 144 21.41 3.70 -5.87
CA LYS A 144 20.35 4.65 -5.51
C LYS A 144 19.03 3.94 -5.20
N VAL A 145 18.78 2.83 -5.88
CA VAL A 145 17.55 2.04 -5.76
C VAL A 145 17.88 0.60 -5.37
N GLN A 146 17.03 -0.01 -4.55
CA GLN A 146 16.96 -1.45 -4.35
C GLN A 146 15.58 -1.96 -4.78
N LEU A 147 15.57 -3.05 -5.54
CA LEU A 147 14.35 -3.80 -5.83
C LEU A 147 14.25 -4.95 -4.83
N ARG A 148 13.05 -5.14 -4.28
CA ARG A 148 12.69 -6.25 -3.40
C ARG A 148 11.63 -7.07 -4.12
N THR A 149 12.06 -8.10 -4.84
CA THR A 149 11.17 -8.89 -5.69
C THR A 149 10.43 -9.95 -4.87
N LEU A 150 9.10 -9.91 -4.90
CA LEU A 150 8.22 -10.98 -4.40
C LEU A 150 7.84 -11.88 -5.58
N LEU A 151 8.42 -13.08 -5.66
CA LEU A 151 8.09 -13.99 -6.75
C LEU A 151 6.69 -14.58 -6.59
N VAL A 152 5.95 -14.58 -7.69
CA VAL A 152 4.64 -15.23 -7.87
C VAL A 152 4.70 -16.19 -9.06
N GLY A 153 3.71 -17.08 -9.17
CA GLY A 153 3.62 -18.04 -10.27
C GLY A 153 2.21 -18.07 -10.87
N VAL A 154 1.85 -17.05 -11.64
CA VAL A 154 0.47 -16.78 -12.07
C VAL A 154 0.27 -16.72 -13.59
N ILE A 155 1.33 -16.59 -14.39
CA ILE A 155 1.18 -16.37 -15.85
C ILE A 155 1.12 -17.68 -16.65
N LYS A 156 2.07 -18.59 -16.43
CA LYS A 156 2.19 -19.89 -17.11
C LYS A 156 2.00 -21.05 -16.13
N PRO A 157 1.55 -22.23 -16.60
CA PRO A 157 1.51 -23.44 -15.78
C PRO A 157 2.85 -23.77 -15.09
N GLU A 158 3.97 -23.46 -15.74
CA GLU A 158 5.33 -23.73 -15.24
C GLU A 158 5.84 -22.65 -14.26
N SER A 159 5.12 -21.53 -14.09
CA SER A 159 5.58 -20.40 -13.28
C SER A 159 5.80 -20.74 -11.82
N PRO A 160 4.89 -21.45 -11.13
CA PRO A 160 5.11 -21.87 -9.74
C PRO A 160 6.38 -22.71 -9.57
N ALA A 161 6.60 -23.67 -10.47
CA ALA A 161 7.77 -24.56 -10.40
C ALA A 161 9.09 -23.79 -10.69
N THR A 162 9.04 -22.84 -11.62
CA THR A 162 10.20 -22.01 -11.98
C THR A 162 10.53 -21.01 -10.86
N ALA A 163 9.53 -20.35 -10.30
CA ALA A 163 9.69 -19.48 -9.13
C ALA A 163 10.25 -20.26 -7.93
N ALA A 164 9.75 -21.48 -7.70
CA ALA A 164 10.24 -22.34 -6.65
C ALA A 164 11.70 -22.77 -6.88
N ALA A 165 12.11 -23.04 -8.12
CA ALA A 165 13.50 -23.36 -8.45
C ALA A 165 14.45 -22.20 -8.14
N ILE A 166 14.03 -20.96 -8.42
CA ILE A 166 14.78 -19.74 -8.08
C ILE A 166 14.88 -19.59 -6.55
N LEU A 167 13.75 -19.71 -5.85
CA LEU A 167 13.69 -19.59 -4.38
C LEU A 167 14.46 -20.70 -3.64
N ALA A 168 14.60 -21.88 -4.24
CA ALA A 168 15.32 -23.02 -3.67
C ALA A 168 16.84 -22.99 -3.95
N ALA A 169 17.32 -22.04 -4.75
CA ALA A 169 18.74 -21.92 -5.03
C ALA A 169 19.56 -21.59 -3.77
N LYS A 170 20.86 -21.92 -3.79
CA LYS A 170 21.79 -21.52 -2.72
C LYS A 170 21.88 -20.00 -2.57
N ASP A 171 21.76 -19.28 -3.68
CA ASP A 171 21.72 -17.83 -3.74
C ASP A 171 20.56 -17.38 -4.65
N PRO A 172 19.34 -17.25 -4.09
CA PRO A 172 18.17 -16.87 -4.87
C PRO A 172 18.30 -15.48 -5.51
N ALA A 173 19.04 -14.55 -4.88
CA ALA A 173 19.27 -13.21 -5.40
C ALA A 173 20.11 -13.24 -6.68
N LYS A 174 21.23 -13.96 -6.64
CA LYS A 174 22.05 -14.16 -7.83
C LYS A 174 21.29 -14.89 -8.94
N ILE A 175 20.55 -15.95 -8.60
CA ILE A 175 19.81 -16.73 -9.60
C ILE A 175 18.70 -15.88 -10.24
N TRP A 176 17.96 -15.09 -9.46
CA TRP A 176 16.94 -14.20 -10.01
C TRP A 176 17.54 -13.13 -10.91
N HIS A 177 18.63 -12.49 -10.47
CA HIS A 177 19.37 -11.52 -11.27
C HIS A 177 19.80 -12.11 -12.62
N ASP A 178 20.49 -13.25 -12.61
CA ASP A 178 20.99 -13.89 -13.83
C ASP A 178 19.85 -14.36 -14.75
N TYR A 179 18.74 -14.82 -14.16
CA TYR A 179 17.55 -15.22 -14.90
C TYR A 179 16.91 -14.03 -15.63
N GLU A 180 16.69 -12.90 -14.96
CA GLU A 180 16.13 -11.69 -15.59
C GLU A 180 17.10 -11.10 -16.62
N ALA A 181 18.39 -11.04 -16.33
CA ALA A 181 19.45 -10.60 -17.25
C ALA A 181 19.52 -11.44 -18.53
N SER A 182 19.26 -12.74 -18.42
CA SER A 182 19.20 -13.66 -19.57
C SER A 182 17.88 -13.57 -20.36
N ALA A 183 16.97 -12.68 -19.97
CA ALA A 183 15.59 -12.63 -20.45
C ALA A 183 14.84 -13.98 -20.28
N GLY A 184 15.12 -14.70 -19.18
CA GLY A 184 14.53 -16.00 -18.87
C GLY A 184 15.12 -17.18 -19.68
N LYS A 185 16.24 -16.98 -20.39
CA LYS A 185 16.91 -18.04 -21.17
C LYS A 185 17.84 -18.91 -20.33
N MET A 186 18.19 -18.46 -19.12
CA MET A 186 18.98 -19.22 -18.17
C MET A 186 18.28 -20.54 -17.84
N LYS A 187 19.00 -21.65 -17.96
CA LYS A 187 18.48 -22.96 -17.56
C LYS A 187 18.47 -23.07 -16.05
N LEU A 188 17.32 -23.45 -15.50
CA LEU A 188 17.15 -23.73 -14.07
C LEU A 188 16.96 -25.23 -13.86
N ALA A 189 17.50 -25.75 -12.77
CA ALA A 189 17.19 -27.10 -12.31
C ALA A 189 15.82 -27.06 -11.61
N VAL A 190 14.75 -27.20 -12.40
CA VAL A 190 13.38 -27.20 -11.89
C VAL A 190 13.13 -28.50 -11.12
N PRO A 191 12.69 -28.42 -9.85
CA PRO A 191 12.45 -29.63 -9.07
C PRO A 191 11.25 -30.42 -9.61
N ALA A 192 11.28 -31.74 -9.49
CA ALA A 192 10.18 -32.62 -9.94
C ALA A 192 8.86 -32.34 -9.20
N SER A 193 8.94 -31.83 -7.98
CA SER A 193 7.82 -31.32 -7.20
C SER A 193 8.22 -30.05 -6.46
N ILE A 194 7.28 -29.12 -6.28
CA ILE A 194 7.51 -27.88 -5.54
C ILE A 194 7.62 -28.22 -4.05
N PRO A 195 8.73 -27.92 -3.37
CA PRO A 195 8.81 -28.20 -1.95
C PRO A 195 7.85 -27.30 -1.15
N PRO A 196 7.28 -27.77 -0.04
CA PRO A 196 6.22 -27.06 0.69
C PRO A 196 6.61 -25.65 1.15
N ALA A 197 7.89 -25.43 1.49
CA ALA A 197 8.39 -24.13 1.93
C ALA A 197 8.30 -23.06 0.81
N GLN A 198 8.72 -23.41 -0.42
CA GLN A 198 8.65 -22.51 -1.58
C GLN A 198 7.20 -22.30 -2.01
N MET A 199 6.38 -23.35 -2.00
CA MET A 199 4.95 -23.22 -2.29
C MET A 199 4.28 -22.23 -1.32
N LYS A 200 4.60 -22.29 -0.03
CA LYS A 200 4.09 -21.35 0.97
C LYS A 200 4.49 -19.90 0.65
N ILE A 201 5.77 -19.66 0.33
CA ILE A 201 6.26 -18.32 -0.03
C ILE A 201 5.50 -17.78 -1.25
N ILE A 202 5.39 -18.58 -2.32
CA ILE A 202 4.73 -18.18 -3.55
C ILE A 202 3.26 -17.84 -3.28
N ASN A 203 2.54 -18.68 -2.52
CA ASN A 203 1.14 -18.44 -2.18
C ASN A 203 0.95 -17.19 -1.30
N GLN A 204 1.86 -16.95 -0.34
CA GLN A 204 1.81 -15.75 0.50
C GLN A 204 2.07 -14.47 -0.31
N ASN A 205 3.03 -14.52 -1.23
CA ASN A 205 3.29 -13.41 -2.14
C ASN A 205 2.11 -13.17 -3.07
N GLN A 206 1.47 -14.23 -3.59
CA GLN A 206 0.28 -14.10 -4.42
C GLN A 206 -0.89 -13.49 -3.65
N GLN A 207 -1.18 -13.97 -2.43
CA GLN A 207 -2.22 -13.38 -1.60
C GLN A 207 -1.97 -11.89 -1.34
N LEU A 208 -0.72 -11.50 -1.08
CA LEU A 208 -0.37 -10.09 -0.88
C LEU A 208 -0.54 -9.26 -2.15
N MET A 209 -0.25 -9.84 -3.32
CA MET A 209 -0.51 -9.22 -4.63
C MET A 209 -2.01 -9.00 -4.85
N ASP A 210 -2.84 -9.99 -4.51
CA ASP A 210 -4.30 -9.95 -4.61
C ASP A 210 -4.90 -8.92 -3.64
N ASP A 211 -4.42 -8.87 -2.39
CA ASP A 211 -4.84 -7.90 -1.36
C ASP A 211 -4.54 -6.46 -1.78
N LEU A 212 -3.49 -6.26 -2.57
CA LEU A 212 -3.10 -4.97 -3.16
C LEU A 212 -3.85 -4.67 -4.48
N GLY A 213 -4.71 -5.57 -4.94
CA GLY A 213 -5.57 -5.39 -6.12
C GLY A 213 -4.85 -5.50 -7.46
N ALA A 214 -3.59 -5.95 -7.50
CA ALA A 214 -2.86 -6.13 -8.76
C ALA A 214 -3.20 -7.49 -9.38
N ASN A 215 -3.61 -7.48 -10.65
CA ASN A 215 -3.96 -8.67 -11.42
C ASN A 215 -2.96 -9.02 -12.54
N ALA A 216 -1.85 -8.28 -12.64
CA ALA A 216 -0.82 -8.49 -13.66
C ALA A 216 0.58 -8.22 -13.08
N THR A 217 1.61 -8.79 -13.73
CA THR A 217 3.02 -8.53 -13.39
C THR A 217 3.75 -7.78 -14.53
N PRO A 218 4.76 -6.94 -14.21
CA PRO A 218 5.19 -6.60 -12.86
C PRO A 218 4.16 -5.70 -12.18
N ALA A 219 3.89 -5.95 -10.89
CA ALA A 219 3.18 -5.00 -10.03
C ALA A 219 4.20 -4.37 -9.09
N ILE A 220 4.44 -3.07 -9.27
CA ILE A 220 5.52 -2.32 -8.66
C ILE A 220 4.92 -1.37 -7.64
N TYR A 221 5.46 -1.38 -6.43
CA TYR A 221 5.00 -0.56 -5.32
C TYR A 221 6.14 0.25 -4.73
N TYR A 222 5.85 1.51 -4.42
CA TYR A 222 6.80 2.46 -3.84
C TYR A 222 6.08 3.44 -2.92
N MET A 223 6.81 4.02 -1.97
CA MET A 223 6.31 5.12 -1.16
C MET A 223 6.66 6.43 -1.84
N ASN A 224 5.69 7.33 -2.00
CA ASN A 224 5.98 8.69 -2.46
C ASN A 224 6.43 9.60 -1.30
N LYS A 225 6.78 10.84 -1.63
CA LYS A 225 7.19 11.88 -0.68
C LYS A 225 6.20 12.14 0.46
N ASP A 226 4.92 11.86 0.24
CA ASP A 226 3.84 12.05 1.22
C ASP A 226 3.59 10.80 2.08
N ASN A 227 4.46 9.78 1.97
CA ASN A 227 4.31 8.47 2.63
C ASN A 227 3.00 7.76 2.27
N THR A 228 2.53 7.96 1.04
CA THR A 228 1.41 7.21 0.47
C THR A 228 1.94 6.13 -0.45
N LEU A 229 1.35 4.94 -0.34
CA LEU A 229 1.71 3.81 -1.17
C LEU A 229 1.20 4.05 -2.59
N GLN A 230 2.10 3.98 -3.55
CA GLN A 230 1.83 4.12 -4.97
C GLN A 230 2.01 2.79 -5.69
N GLN A 231 1.34 2.63 -6.82
CA GLN A 231 1.34 1.41 -7.63
C GLN A 231 1.59 1.74 -9.10
N VAL A 232 2.39 0.91 -9.77
CA VAL A 232 2.54 0.85 -11.23
C VAL A 232 2.42 -0.60 -11.66
N VAL A 233 1.53 -0.90 -12.61
CA VAL A 233 1.31 -2.25 -13.13
C VAL A 233 1.69 -2.29 -14.60
N GLY A 234 2.45 -3.31 -15.00
CA GLY A 234 2.95 -3.45 -16.37
C GLY A 234 4.29 -2.73 -16.58
N LEU A 235 4.66 -2.51 -17.84
CA LEU A 235 5.89 -1.81 -18.18
C LEU A 235 5.73 -0.31 -17.89
N PRO A 236 6.52 0.30 -16.98
CA PRO A 236 6.40 1.73 -16.69
C PRO A 236 6.77 2.58 -17.90
N GLU A 237 5.97 3.62 -18.15
CA GLU A 237 6.36 4.69 -19.04
C GLU A 237 7.45 5.57 -18.40
N LYS A 238 8.13 6.39 -19.21
CA LYS A 238 9.25 7.22 -18.74
C LYS A 238 8.88 8.08 -17.53
N ALA A 239 7.72 8.74 -17.54
CA ALA A 239 7.30 9.61 -16.43
C ALA A 239 7.07 8.81 -15.13
N GLN A 240 6.49 7.61 -15.23
CA GLN A 240 6.29 6.72 -14.08
C GLN A 240 7.64 6.19 -13.56
N LEU A 241 8.53 5.79 -14.46
CA LEU A 241 9.88 5.34 -14.11
C LEU A 241 10.66 6.43 -13.37
N ASP A 242 10.68 7.64 -13.93
CA ASP A 242 11.35 8.79 -13.30
C ASP A 242 10.74 9.13 -11.95
N ALA A 243 9.41 9.07 -11.82
CA ALA A 243 8.73 9.29 -10.55
C ALA A 243 9.14 8.23 -9.51
N MET A 244 9.09 6.94 -9.84
CA MET A 244 9.46 5.85 -8.91
C MET A 244 10.92 5.91 -8.48
N MET A 245 11.82 6.10 -9.44
CA MET A 245 13.27 6.04 -9.21
C MET A 245 13.82 7.33 -8.58
N GLY A 246 13.06 8.43 -8.65
CA GLY A 246 13.39 9.74 -8.10
C GLY A 246 12.78 10.05 -6.73
N GLN A 247 12.19 9.06 -6.06
CA GLN A 247 11.73 9.22 -4.69
C GLN A 247 12.92 9.44 -3.74
N PRO A 248 12.71 10.16 -2.62
CA PRO A 248 13.75 10.36 -1.59
C PRO A 248 14.12 9.07 -0.86
#